data_AF-Q849M6-F1
#
_entry.id   AF-Q849M6-F1
#
_cell.length_a   1.000
_cell.length_b   1.000
_cell.length_c   1.000
_cell.angle_alpha   90.00
_cell.angle_beta   90.00
_cell.angle_gamma   90.00
#
_symmetry.space_group_name_H-M   'P 1'
#
loop_
_entity.id
_entity.type
_entity.pdbx_description
1 polymer ?
#
loop_
_entity_poly.entity_id
_entity_poly.type
_entity_poly.pdbx_seq_one_letter_code
_entity_poly.pdbx_strand_id
1 'polypeptide(L)'
;MEPADLLTQHGIDPARLQPAPHPPARAQTLARVQSAPPRSCVVCGDQAATARIVVFPDAGPRWTDWCWGHGMAIRPRCTLPATLEVIIADLRAAAREAGLPGAADLAFYSSTGTAAVGRRNEEPR
;
A
#
# COMPACT_ATOMS: atom_id res chain seq x y z
N MET A 1 -2.84 -12.50 2.52
CA MET A 1 -2.22 -12.96 3.77
C MET A 1 -2.53 -11.89 4.79
N GLU A 2 -3.19 -12.26 5.88
CA GLU A 2 -3.45 -11.30 6.95
C GLU A 2 -2.17 -11.02 7.73
N PRO A 3 -2.03 -9.84 8.36
CA PRO A 3 -0.85 -9.51 9.16
C PRO A 3 -0.56 -10.53 10.28
N ALA A 4 -1.61 -11.07 10.90
CA ALA A 4 -1.48 -12.09 11.95
C ALA A 4 -0.89 -13.40 11.39
N ASP A 5 -1.31 -13.83 10.20
CA ASP A 5 -0.80 -15.05 9.54
C ASP A 5 0.71 -14.96 9.31
N LEU A 6 1.19 -13.80 8.84
CA LEU A 6 2.63 -13.59 8.62
C LEU A 6 3.41 -13.69 9.93
N LEU A 7 2.88 -13.13 11.03
CA LEU A 7 3.53 -13.24 12.35
C LEU A 7 3.59 -14.68 12.85
N THR A 8 2.49 -15.42 12.69
CA THR A 8 2.44 -16.85 13.02
C THR A 8 3.44 -17.66 12.20
N GLN A 9 3.55 -17.40 10.90
CA GLN A 9 4.52 -18.07 10.02
C GLN A 9 5.96 -17.86 10.49
N HIS A 10 6.27 -16.70 11.04
CA HIS A 10 7.59 -16.35 11.55
C HIS A 10 7.77 -16.65 13.05
N GLY A 11 6.79 -17.28 13.71
CA GLY A 11 6.87 -17.64 15.13
C GLY A 11 6.94 -16.43 16.07
N ILE A 12 6.39 -15.28 15.65
CA ILE A 12 6.41 -14.06 16.45
C ILE A 12 5.30 -14.12 17.50
N ASP A 13 5.69 -14.14 18.77
CA ASP A 13 4.77 -14.10 19.92
C ASP A 13 4.14 -12.70 20.08
N PRO A 14 2.81 -12.56 19.94
CA PRO A 14 2.11 -11.27 20.11
C PRO A 14 2.28 -10.64 21.49
N ALA A 15 2.54 -11.42 22.54
CA ALA A 15 2.76 -10.90 23.89
C ALA A 15 4.05 -10.07 23.99
N ARG A 16 5.01 -10.30 23.08
CA ARG A 16 6.30 -9.59 23.03
C ARG A 16 6.27 -8.32 22.17
N LEU A 17 5.20 -8.11 21.42
CA LEU A 17 5.01 -6.90 20.62
C LEU A 17 4.66 -5.71 21.51
N GLN A 18 5.01 -4.50 21.05
CA GLN A 18 4.70 -3.29 21.81
C GLN A 18 3.18 -3.07 21.87
N PRO A 19 2.61 -2.80 23.06
CA PRO A 19 1.21 -2.40 23.18
C PRO A 19 0.88 -1.18 22.33
N ALA A 20 -0.29 -1.17 21.71
CA ALA A 20 -0.74 -0.07 20.89
C ALA A 20 -2.07 0.50 21.43
N PRO A 21 -2.31 1.82 21.26
CA PRO A 21 -3.55 2.43 21.70
C PRO A 21 -4.74 1.95 20.86
N HIS A 22 -5.92 1.87 21.49
CA HIS A 22 -7.18 1.59 20.82
C HIS A 22 -8.24 2.61 21.27
N PRO A 23 -8.84 3.41 20.35
CA PRO A 23 -8.67 3.38 18.88
C PRO A 23 -7.33 3.95 18.36
N PRO A 24 -6.84 3.48 17.19
CA PRO A 24 -5.67 4.06 16.54
C PRO A 24 -5.93 5.51 16.11
N ALA A 25 -5.07 6.43 16.55
CA ALA A 25 -5.01 7.76 15.95
C ALA A 25 -4.07 7.74 14.73
N ARG A 26 -4.54 8.27 13.58
CA ARG A 26 -3.72 8.39 12.36
C ARG A 26 -2.41 9.14 12.61
N ALA A 27 -2.46 10.23 13.39
CA ALA A 27 -1.29 11.03 13.73
C ALA A 27 -0.22 10.22 14.48
N GLN A 28 -0.61 9.34 15.39
CA GLN A 28 0.33 8.48 16.13
C GLN A 28 0.98 7.44 15.22
N THR A 29 0.21 6.86 14.28
CA THR A 29 0.75 5.91 13.31
C THR A 29 1.78 6.59 12.40
N LEU A 30 1.49 7.80 11.92
CA LEU A 30 2.42 8.59 11.10
C LEU A 30 3.68 8.97 11.88
N ALA A 31 3.54 9.47 13.10
CA ALA A 31 4.68 9.80 13.96
C ALA A 31 5.57 8.57 14.22
N ARG A 32 4.98 7.38 14.36
CA ARG A 32 5.73 6.13 14.52
C ARG A 32 6.51 5.76 13.27
N VAL A 33 5.91 5.87 12.07
CA VAL A 33 6.60 5.62 10.79
C VAL A 33 7.74 6.63 10.57
N GLN A 34 7.55 7.87 11.01
CA GLN A 34 8.52 8.96 10.85
C GLN A 34 9.57 9.03 11.97
N SER A 35 9.60 8.09 12.92
CA SER A 35 10.51 8.17 14.06
C SER A 35 11.97 8.05 13.64
N ALA A 36 12.84 8.83 14.27
CA ALA A 36 14.29 8.74 14.13
C ALA A 36 14.93 8.32 15.47
N PRO A 37 15.70 7.21 15.54
CA PRO A 37 15.96 6.27 14.44
C PRO A 37 14.69 5.49 14.03
N PRO A 38 14.65 4.95 12.79
CA PRO A 38 13.55 4.10 12.36
C PRO A 38 13.37 2.90 13.28
N ARG A 39 12.12 2.48 13.50
CA ARG A 39 11.83 1.23 14.21
C ARG A 39 12.31 0.03 13.39
N SER A 40 12.53 -1.09 14.06
CA SER A 40 12.89 -2.35 13.42
C SER A 40 11.65 -3.13 13.03
N CYS A 41 11.74 -3.84 11.90
CA CYS A 41 10.73 -4.77 11.44
C CYS A 41 10.58 -5.90 12.45
N VAL A 42 9.34 -6.20 12.84
CA VAL A 42 9.05 -7.25 13.83
C VAL A 42 9.40 -8.66 13.37
N VAL A 43 9.66 -8.86 12.07
CA VAL A 43 10.01 -10.16 11.48
C VAL A 43 11.52 -10.30 11.27
N CYS A 44 12.15 -9.39 10.54
CA CYS A 44 13.56 -9.52 10.15
C CYS A 44 14.52 -8.55 10.86
N GLY A 45 14.02 -7.59 11.63
CA GLY A 45 14.86 -6.58 12.29
C GLY A 45 15.28 -5.39 11.41
N ASP A 46 15.13 -5.48 10.08
CA ASP A 46 15.43 -4.39 9.14
C ASP A 46 14.66 -3.11 9.45
N GLN A 47 15.07 -1.97 8.89
CA GLN A 47 14.36 -0.71 9.06
C GLN A 47 12.90 -0.81 8.59
N ALA A 48 11.99 -0.48 9.49
CA ALA A 48 10.57 -0.46 9.20
C ALA A 48 10.21 0.73 8.32
N ALA A 49 9.44 0.47 7.27
CA ALA A 49 8.88 1.46 6.37
C ALA A 49 7.40 1.75 6.67
N THR A 50 6.73 0.87 7.43
CA THR A 50 5.32 1.01 7.77
C THR A 50 5.05 0.55 9.20
N ALA A 51 3.99 1.08 9.79
CA ALA A 51 3.48 0.67 11.09
C ALA A 51 1.97 0.39 11.00
N ARG A 52 1.51 -0.67 11.65
CA ARG A 52 0.09 -1.04 11.76
C ARG A 52 -0.23 -1.51 13.17
N ILE A 53 -1.49 -1.39 13.57
CA ILE A 53 -2.00 -2.02 14.78
C ILE A 53 -2.73 -3.31 14.37
N VAL A 54 -2.37 -4.42 15.01
CA VAL A 54 -3.06 -5.70 14.89
C VAL A 54 -3.67 -6.03 16.25
N VAL A 55 -4.91 -6.48 16.27
CA VAL A 55 -5.61 -6.87 17.50
C VAL A 55 -5.53 -8.39 17.63
N PHE A 56 -4.91 -8.86 18.71
CA PHE A 56 -4.81 -10.28 19.03
C PHE A 56 -5.81 -10.63 20.15
N PRO A 57 -6.43 -11.82 20.11
CA PRO A 57 -7.39 -12.23 21.14
C PRO A 57 -6.83 -12.15 22.57
N ASP A 58 -5.63 -12.69 22.80
CA ASP A 58 -5.07 -12.81 24.16
C ASP A 58 -4.13 -11.66 24.55
N ALA A 59 -3.58 -10.94 23.56
CA ALA A 59 -2.63 -9.84 23.78
C ALA A 59 -3.21 -8.44 23.54
N GLY A 60 -4.42 -8.35 22.98
CA GLY A 60 -5.05 -7.09 22.61
C GLY A 60 -4.33 -6.37 21.46
N PRO A 61 -4.49 -5.04 21.34
CA PRO A 61 -3.87 -4.25 20.27
C PRO A 61 -2.35 -4.15 20.43
N ARG A 62 -1.63 -4.45 19.35
CA ARG A 62 -0.16 -4.43 19.28
C ARG A 62 0.34 -3.70 18.04
N TRP A 63 1.45 -2.97 18.20
CA TRP A 63 2.17 -2.37 17.09
C TRP A 63 2.90 -3.45 16.31
N THR A 64 2.80 -3.37 14.99
CA THR A 64 3.49 -4.22 14.03
C THR A 64 4.20 -3.31 13.04
N ASP A 65 5.51 -3.23 13.17
CA ASP A 65 6.38 -2.44 12.30
C ASP A 65 6.97 -3.35 11.23
N TRP A 66 6.92 -2.93 9.96
CA TRP A 66 7.28 -3.78 8.83
C TRP A 66 8.27 -3.08 7.91
N CYS A 67 9.32 -3.78 7.50
CA CYS A 67 10.14 -3.36 6.36
C CYS A 67 9.30 -3.38 5.08
N TRP A 68 9.83 -2.80 4.00
CA TRP A 68 9.11 -2.73 2.72
C TRP A 68 8.66 -4.11 2.23
N GLY A 69 9.54 -5.11 2.25
CA GLY A 69 9.24 -6.47 1.77
C GLY A 69 8.09 -7.13 2.52
N HIS A 70 8.18 -7.22 3.85
CA HIS A 70 7.10 -7.79 4.67
C HIS A 70 5.82 -6.95 4.62
N GLY A 71 5.94 -5.62 4.60
CA GLY A 71 4.79 -4.72 4.47
C GLY A 71 4.01 -4.93 3.17
N MET A 72 4.72 -5.20 2.06
CA MET A 72 4.10 -5.53 0.77
C MET A 72 3.46 -6.92 0.76
N ALA A 73 4.05 -7.91 1.45
CA ALA A 73 3.48 -9.26 1.56
C ALA A 73 2.09 -9.28 2.23
N ILE A 74 1.85 -8.37 3.19
CA ILE A 74 0.58 -8.23 3.92
C ILE A 74 -0.29 -7.08 3.40
N ARG A 75 0.07 -6.46 2.28
CA ARG A 75 -0.86 -5.50 1.66
C ARG A 75 -2.05 -6.27 1.10
N PRO A 76 -3.28 -5.81 1.38
CA PRO A 76 -4.43 -6.29 0.63
C PRO A 76 -4.12 -6.14 -0.85
N ARG A 77 -4.35 -7.21 -1.62
CA ARG A 77 -4.25 -7.12 -3.07
C ARG A 77 -5.31 -6.11 -3.50
N CYS A 78 -4.90 -5.07 -4.22
CA CYS A 78 -5.87 -4.14 -4.80
C CYS A 78 -6.81 -4.95 -5.69
N THR A 79 -8.11 -4.83 -5.45
CA THR A 79 -9.16 -5.30 -6.35
C THR A 79 -9.42 -4.30 -7.48
N LEU A 80 -8.57 -3.28 -7.60
CA LEU A 80 -8.64 -2.33 -8.71
C LEU A 80 -8.53 -3.08 -10.04
N PRO A 81 -9.24 -2.62 -11.07
CA PRO A 81 -9.16 -3.26 -12.37
C PRO A 81 -7.71 -3.36 -12.86
N ALA A 82 -7.35 -4.53 -13.37
CA ALA A 82 -5.97 -4.83 -13.77
C ALA A 82 -5.53 -4.07 -15.03
N THR A 83 -6.45 -3.44 -15.75
CA THR A 83 -6.18 -2.75 -17.01
C THR A 83 -6.69 -1.32 -17.00
N LEU A 84 -5.96 -0.44 -17.70
CA LEU A 84 -6.32 0.96 -17.85
C LEU A 84 -7.67 1.11 -18.55
N GLU A 85 -7.98 0.24 -19.52
CA GLU A 85 -9.24 0.23 -20.26
C GLU A 85 -10.45 0.04 -19.35
N VAL A 86 -10.35 -0.86 -18.37
CA VAL A 86 -11.45 -1.10 -17.42
C VAL A 86 -11.58 0.08 -16.46
N ILE A 87 -10.48 0.64 -15.97
CA ILE A 87 -10.50 1.86 -15.14
C ILE A 87 -11.18 3.01 -15.90
N ILE A 88 -10.84 3.21 -17.17
CA ILE A 88 -11.46 4.25 -18.01
C ILE A 88 -12.95 3.98 -18.20
N ALA A 89 -13.34 2.74 -18.46
CA ALA A 89 -14.75 2.38 -18.63
C ALA A 89 -15.57 2.70 -17.37
N ASP A 90 -15.07 2.34 -16.19
CA ASP A 90 -15.70 2.62 -14.90
C ASP A 90 -15.81 4.14 -14.66
N LEU A 91 -14.74 4.89 -14.91
CA LEU A 91 -14.75 6.36 -14.77
C LEU A 91 -15.77 7.01 -15.72
N ARG A 92 -15.90 6.53 -16.95
CA ARG A 92 -16.90 7.02 -17.91
C ARG A 92 -18.33 6.68 -17.48
N ALA A 93 -18.54 5.50 -16.90
CA ALA A 93 -19.85 5.11 -16.36
C ALA A 93 -20.25 6.03 -15.20
N ALA A 94 -19.36 6.24 -14.23
CA ALA A 94 -19.58 7.15 -13.11
C ALA A 94 -19.82 8.60 -13.57
N ALA A 95 -19.10 9.07 -14.59
CA ALA A 95 -19.31 10.40 -15.16
C ALA A 95 -20.71 10.56 -15.77
N ARG A 96 -21.23 9.53 -16.45
CA ARG A 96 -22.61 9.54 -16.98
C ARG A 96 -23.64 9.57 -15.86
N GLU A 97 -23.46 8.76 -14.82
CA GLU A 97 -24.35 8.73 -13.65
C GLU A 97 -24.36 10.08 -12.91
N ALA A 98 -23.22 10.76 -12.85
CA ALA A 98 -23.09 12.08 -12.24
C ALA A 98 -23.59 13.23 -13.14
N GLY A 99 -24.05 12.96 -14.37
CA GLY A 99 -24.49 13.99 -15.30
C GLY A 99 -23.34 14.89 -15.81
N LEU A 100 -22.13 14.34 -15.91
CA LEU A 100 -20.91 15.03 -16.36
C LEU A 100 -20.49 14.56 -17.76
N PRO A 101 -21.21 14.95 -18.83
CA PRO A 101 -20.97 14.42 -20.18
C PRO A 101 -19.57 14.74 -20.70
N GLY A 102 -19.03 15.93 -20.40
CA GLY A 102 -17.68 16.32 -20.83
C GLY A 102 -16.56 15.47 -20.20
N ALA A 103 -16.81 14.81 -19.07
CA ALA A 103 -15.85 13.91 -18.45
C ALA A 103 -15.91 12.48 -19.05
N ALA A 104 -17.06 12.09 -19.62
CA ALA A 104 -17.22 10.79 -20.26
C ALA A 104 -16.43 10.68 -21.58
N ASP A 105 -16.18 11.82 -22.24
CA ASP A 105 -15.49 11.89 -23.54
C ASP A 105 -13.99 12.20 -23.41
N LEU A 106 -13.46 12.30 -22.19
CA LEU A 106 -12.03 12.56 -22.00
C LEU A 106 -11.19 11.42 -22.58
N ALA A 107 -10.17 11.82 -23.33
CA ALA A 107 -9.12 10.94 -23.79
C ALA A 107 -8.16 10.67 -22.62
N PHE A 108 -8.06 9.42 -22.22
CA PHE A 108 -7.06 8.96 -21.26
C PHE A 108 -5.85 8.45 -22.04
N TYR A 109 -4.72 9.13 -21.91
CA TYR A 109 -3.50 8.78 -22.61
C TYR A 109 -2.70 7.75 -21.80
N SER A 110 -2.35 6.62 -22.43
CA SER A 110 -1.31 5.74 -21.90
C SER A 110 0.07 6.32 -22.25
N SER A 111 0.88 6.62 -21.23
CA SER A 111 2.26 7.10 -21.44
C SER A 111 3.23 6.01 -21.93
N THR A 112 2.78 4.76 -22.07
CA THR A 112 3.66 3.67 -22.54
C THR A 112 4.00 3.77 -24.04
N GLY A 113 3.26 4.56 -24.82
CA GLY A 113 3.52 4.78 -26.25
C GLY A 113 4.54 5.88 -26.57
N THR A 114 4.78 6.84 -25.67
CA THR A 114 5.68 7.97 -25.93
C THR A 114 7.15 7.65 -25.69
N ALA A 115 7.46 6.66 -24.85
CA ALA A 115 8.84 6.20 -24.62
C ALA A 115 9.44 5.44 -25.84
N ALA A 116 8.60 4.86 -26.70
CA ALA A 116 9.07 4.12 -27.88
C ALA A 116 9.45 5.03 -29.07
N VAL A 117 8.89 6.24 -29.12
CA VAL A 117 9.18 7.21 -30.20
C VAL A 117 10.42 8.06 -29.88
N GLY A 118 10.72 8.31 -28.60
CA GLY A 118 11.89 9.09 -28.20
C GLY A 118 13.24 8.39 -28.41
N ARG A 119 13.29 7.05 -28.49
CA ARG A 119 14.55 6.28 -28.63
C ARG A 119 15.00 6.01 -30.08
N ARG A 120 14.24 6.42 -31.10
CA ARG A 120 14.65 6.24 -32.51
C ARG A 120 15.35 7.45 -33.12
N ASN A 121 15.50 8.55 -32.37
CA ASN A 121 16.12 9.80 -32.86
C ASN A 121 17.45 10.14 -32.18
N GLU A 122 18.17 9.16 -31.62
CA GLU A 122 19.60 9.30 -31.29
C GLU A 122 20.44 8.47 -32.28
N GLU A 123 20.70 9.09 -33.44
CA GLU A 123 21.87 9.02 -34.37
C GLU A 123 22.37 7.68 -34.96
N PRO A 124 22.98 7.66 -36.19
CA PRO A 124 24.19 8.44 -36.52
C PRO A 124 24.31 9.02 -37.94
N ARG A 125 24.89 10.23 -38.07
CA ARG A 125 26.12 10.49 -38.86
C ARG A 125 26.64 11.91 -38.73
#